data_AF-A0A7J0BJ67-F1
#
_entry.id   AF-A0A7J0BJ67-F1
#
_cell.length_a   1.000
_cell.length_b   1.000
_cell.length_c   1.000
_cell.angle_alpha   90.00
_cell.angle_beta   90.00
_cell.angle_gamma   90.00
#
_symmetry.space_group_name_H-M   'P 1'
#
loop_
_entity.id
_entity.type
_entity.pdbx_description
1 polymer ?
#
loop_
_entity_poly.entity_id
_entity_poly.type
_entity_poly.pdbx_seq_one_letter_code
_entity_poly.pdbx_strand_id
1 'polypeptide(L)'
;MQFPAYLPRVAPFAIYMLFVAINEILVLLPGTSSLLSPENQTLLYPVKICFTAVSMIFFYRYYSEIQWKDLWRLSSSVLSIFIGIMVFGAWIYLTQPWAVMNMPQGTFTPQAAADGLPRMALIAVRLTGAALVVPIIEELFWRSFLIRYLQKTDFTSLPVGSISPLAFFGTAIIFALEHQSVAAGFLAGLAYNFIYWRTGSIAQCILSHAVTNLLLGLYVIWYERWWFW
;
A
#
# COMPACT_ATOMS: atom_id res chain seq x y z
N MET A 1 -17.22 19.12 -13.03
CA MET A 1 -16.66 18.14 -13.97
C MET A 1 -17.14 16.75 -13.55
N GLN A 2 -17.71 15.95 -14.45
CA GLN A 2 -18.05 14.55 -14.14
C GLN A 2 -16.89 13.68 -14.65
N PHE A 3 -16.22 12.96 -13.73
CA PHE A 3 -15.16 12.02 -14.07
C PHE A 3 -15.73 10.60 -14.21
N PRO A 4 -15.11 9.73 -15.03
CA PRO A 4 -15.41 8.30 -14.99
C PRO A 4 -15.22 7.73 -13.59
N ALA A 5 -16.09 6.81 -13.17
CA ALA A 5 -16.12 6.30 -11.79
C ALA A 5 -14.79 5.66 -11.35
N TYR A 6 -14.03 5.05 -12.27
CA TYR A 6 -12.74 4.44 -11.94
C TYR A 6 -11.64 5.48 -11.66
N LEU A 7 -11.70 6.68 -12.27
CA LEU A 7 -10.57 7.62 -12.25
C LEU A 7 -10.19 8.06 -10.82
N PRO A 8 -11.12 8.45 -9.93
CA PRO A 8 -10.79 8.78 -8.54
C PRO A 8 -10.11 7.66 -7.75
N ARG A 9 -10.40 6.40 -8.09
CA ARG A 9 -9.91 5.19 -7.39
C ARG A 9 -8.57 4.71 -7.94
N VAL A 10 -8.32 4.96 -9.22
CA VAL A 10 -7.10 4.54 -9.92
C VAL A 10 -6.02 5.63 -9.86
N ALA A 11 -6.37 6.91 -10.00
CA ALA A 11 -5.38 7.97 -10.20
C ALA A 11 -4.37 8.12 -9.06
N PRO A 12 -4.74 8.12 -7.76
CA PRO A 12 -3.74 8.24 -6.68
C PRO A 12 -2.77 7.06 -6.66
N PHE A 13 -3.29 5.84 -6.81
CA PHE A 13 -2.49 4.62 -6.88
C PHE A 13 -1.59 4.60 -8.13
N ALA A 14 -2.10 4.99 -9.29
CA ALA A 14 -1.33 5.07 -10.53
C ALA A 14 -0.20 6.11 -10.44
N ILE A 15 -0.41 7.25 -9.77
CA ILE A 15 0.65 8.22 -9.50
C ILE A 15 1.72 7.60 -8.61
N TYR A 16 1.34 6.92 -7.53
CA TYR A 16 2.28 6.23 -6.65
C TYR A 16 3.11 5.19 -7.44
N MET A 17 2.45 4.37 -8.25
CA MET A 17 3.09 3.35 -9.08
C MET A 17 3.95 3.94 -10.19
N LEU A 18 3.62 5.11 -10.73
CA LEU A 18 4.46 5.79 -11.70
C LEU A 18 5.83 6.14 -11.10
N PHE A 19 5.87 6.63 -9.86
CA PHE A 19 7.15 6.90 -9.18
C PHE A 19 7.94 5.62 -8.92
N VAL A 20 7.27 4.51 -8.55
CA VAL A 20 7.91 3.20 -8.40
C VAL A 20 8.50 2.74 -9.73
N ALA A 21 7.70 2.76 -10.81
CA ALA A 21 8.13 2.35 -12.14
C ALA A 21 9.28 3.20 -12.68
N ILE A 22 9.25 4.53 -12.49
CA ILE A 22 10.36 5.42 -12.87
C ILE A 22 11.63 5.00 -12.13
N ASN A 23 11.55 4.74 -10.83
CA ASN A 23 12.71 4.32 -10.05
C ASN A 23 13.28 2.98 -10.57
N GLU A 24 12.44 1.97 -10.78
CA GLU A 24 12.85 0.67 -11.32
C GLU A 24 13.48 0.78 -12.72
N ILE A 25 12.89 1.59 -13.60
CA ILE A 25 13.45 1.83 -14.94
C ILE A 25 14.82 2.51 -14.85
N LEU A 26 14.98 3.49 -13.97
CA LEU A 26 16.27 4.17 -13.76
C LEU A 26 17.34 3.23 -13.19
N VAL A 27 16.97 2.21 -12.42
CA VAL A 27 17.91 1.19 -11.93
C VAL A 27 18.40 0.30 -13.08
N LEU A 28 17.53 0.00 -14.05
CA LEU A 28 17.84 -0.87 -15.18
C LEU A 28 18.61 -0.18 -16.32
N LEU A 29 18.48 1.15 -16.46
CA LEU A 29 19.13 1.91 -17.52
C LEU A 29 20.64 2.14 -17.23
N PRO A 30 21.54 1.80 -18.16
CA PRO A 30 22.96 2.14 -18.02
C PRO A 30 23.16 3.67 -18.04
N GLY A 31 23.97 4.19 -17.12
CA GLY A 31 24.36 5.61 -17.09
C GLY A 31 23.44 6.54 -16.29
N THR A 32 22.34 6.03 -15.71
CA THR A 32 21.43 6.81 -14.83
C THR A 32 21.76 6.68 -13.34
N SER A 33 22.86 6.00 -12.99
CA SER A 33 23.26 5.78 -11.59
C SER A 33 23.48 7.07 -10.79
N SER A 34 23.86 8.17 -11.45
CA SER A 34 24.00 9.49 -10.84
C SER A 34 22.66 10.11 -10.42
N LEU A 35 21.58 9.81 -11.13
CA LEU A 35 20.23 10.25 -10.77
C LEU A 35 19.69 9.51 -9.54
N LEU A 36 20.16 8.27 -9.34
CA LEU A 36 19.85 7.42 -8.20
C LEU A 36 20.87 7.57 -7.07
N SER A 37 21.43 8.76 -6.86
CA SER A 37 22.24 9.00 -5.67
C SER A 37 21.42 8.70 -4.39
N PRO A 38 22.06 8.23 -3.29
CA PRO A 38 21.35 7.95 -2.05
C PRO A 38 20.54 9.14 -1.51
N GLU A 39 21.02 10.36 -1.75
CA GLU A 39 20.33 11.60 -1.41
C GLU A 39 19.06 11.79 -2.26
N ASN A 40 19.15 11.61 -3.58
CA ASN A 40 17.99 11.72 -4.47
C ASN A 40 16.93 10.67 -4.16
N GLN A 41 17.34 9.41 -3.91
CA GLN A 41 16.42 8.33 -3.53
C GLN A 41 15.70 8.63 -2.20
N THR A 42 16.41 9.26 -1.27
CA THR A 42 15.84 9.69 0.02
C THR A 42 14.80 10.79 -0.16
N LEU A 43 15.03 11.76 -1.05
CA LEU A 43 14.09 12.84 -1.34
C LEU A 43 12.93 12.44 -2.26
N LEU A 44 13.11 11.39 -3.08
CA LEU A 44 12.08 10.91 -4.00
C LEU A 44 10.83 10.44 -3.25
N TYR A 45 10.98 9.84 -2.07
CA TYR A 45 9.85 9.30 -1.31
C TYR A 45 8.89 10.41 -0.81
N PRO A 46 9.34 11.49 -0.14
CA PRO A 46 8.49 12.63 0.19
C PRO A 46 7.76 13.22 -1.03
N VAL A 47 8.46 13.37 -2.16
CA VAL A 47 7.86 13.87 -3.41
C VAL A 47 6.75 12.93 -3.88
N LYS A 48 7.03 11.62 -3.98
CA LYS A 48 6.05 10.59 -4.34
C LYS A 48 4.81 10.66 -3.46
N ILE A 49 4.98 10.70 -2.14
CA ILE A 49 3.86 10.78 -1.19
C ILE A 49 3.10 12.10 -1.32
N CYS A 50 3.78 13.22 -1.54
CA CYS A 50 3.13 14.51 -1.73
C CYS A 50 2.19 14.50 -2.94
N PHE A 51 2.68 14.10 -4.13
CA PHE A 51 1.85 14.04 -5.34
C PHE A 51 0.68 13.06 -5.19
N THR A 52 0.93 11.93 -4.55
CA THR A 52 -0.09 10.91 -4.27
C THR A 52 -1.17 11.43 -3.33
N ALA A 53 -0.77 12.08 -2.23
CA ALA A 53 -1.68 12.66 -1.25
C ALA A 53 -2.48 13.84 -1.84
N VAL A 54 -1.86 14.69 -2.65
CA VAL A 54 -2.55 15.78 -3.38
C VAL A 54 -3.62 15.20 -4.31
N SER A 55 -3.31 14.15 -5.07
CA SER A 55 -4.29 13.48 -5.93
C SER A 55 -5.44 12.86 -5.12
N MET A 56 -5.13 12.17 -4.03
CA MET A 56 -6.12 11.62 -3.10
C MET A 56 -7.03 12.72 -2.53
N ILE A 57 -6.45 13.83 -2.06
CA ILE A 57 -7.21 14.96 -1.51
C ILE A 57 -8.05 15.63 -2.60
N PHE A 58 -7.54 15.78 -3.82
CA PHE A 58 -8.30 16.35 -4.94
C PHE A 58 -9.59 15.56 -5.23
N PHE A 59 -9.53 14.23 -5.12
CA PHE A 59 -10.65 13.33 -5.38
C PHE A 59 -11.50 12.99 -4.15
N TYR A 60 -11.26 13.61 -2.98
CA TYR A 60 -11.86 13.20 -1.70
C TYR A 60 -13.39 13.06 -1.71
N ARG A 61 -14.10 13.89 -2.48
CA ARG A 61 -15.57 13.88 -2.60
C ARG A 61 -16.12 12.62 -3.29
N TYR A 62 -15.29 11.90 -4.03
CA TYR A 62 -15.67 10.69 -4.76
C TYR A 62 -15.50 9.41 -3.93
N TYR A 63 -14.97 9.51 -2.71
CA TYR A 63 -14.71 8.39 -1.80
C TYR A 63 -15.88 8.13 -0.85
N SER A 64 -17.12 8.32 -1.33
CA SER A 64 -18.34 8.12 -0.54
C SER A 64 -18.53 6.69 -0.02
N GLU A 65 -17.80 5.72 -0.57
CA GLU A 65 -17.85 4.31 -0.18
C GLU A 65 -17.00 4.02 1.07
N ILE A 66 -16.08 4.93 1.44
CA ILE A 66 -15.33 4.82 2.68
C ILE A 66 -16.20 5.38 3.81
N GLN A 67 -16.87 4.48 4.51
CA GLN A 67 -17.72 4.81 5.65
C GLN A 67 -16.92 4.69 6.95
N TRP A 68 -16.22 5.76 7.36
CA TRP A 68 -15.38 5.76 8.57
C TRP A 68 -16.10 5.35 9.86
N LYS A 69 -17.42 5.56 9.93
CA LYS A 69 -18.27 5.06 11.04
C LYS A 69 -18.25 3.54 11.19
N ASP A 70 -17.89 2.79 10.16
CA ASP A 70 -17.76 1.33 10.23
C ASP A 70 -16.66 0.90 11.21
N LEU A 71 -15.69 1.79 11.50
CA LEU A 71 -14.64 1.57 12.50
C LEU A 71 -15.19 1.55 13.93
N TRP A 72 -16.40 2.08 14.17
CA TRP A 72 -17.05 2.00 15.48
C TRP A 72 -17.62 0.61 15.78
N ARG A 73 -17.71 -0.28 14.78
CA ARG A 73 -18.09 -1.68 14.97
C ARG A 73 -16.93 -2.45 15.59
N LEU A 74 -16.86 -2.47 16.92
CA LEU A 74 -15.74 -3.04 17.68
C LEU A 74 -15.34 -4.44 17.23
N SER A 75 -16.31 -5.35 16.99
CA SER A 75 -16.01 -6.71 16.54
C SER A 75 -15.28 -6.75 15.20
N SER A 76 -15.65 -5.87 14.26
CA SER A 76 -14.99 -5.77 12.95
C SER A 76 -13.63 -5.11 13.09
N SER A 77 -13.50 -4.05 13.89
CA SER A 77 -12.22 -3.36 14.10
C SER A 77 -11.19 -4.23 14.82
N VAL A 78 -11.61 -5.01 15.83
CA VAL A 78 -10.74 -5.99 16.51
C VAL A 78 -10.28 -7.06 15.54
N LEU A 79 -11.18 -7.59 14.70
CA LEU A 79 -10.82 -8.55 13.65
C LEU A 79 -9.81 -7.96 12.66
N SER A 80 -10.04 -6.73 12.18
CA SER A 80 -9.17 -6.04 11.23
C SER A 80 -7.77 -5.79 11.79
N ILE A 81 -7.68 -5.32 13.05
CA ILE A 81 -6.41 -5.11 13.76
C ILE A 81 -5.68 -6.44 13.93
N PHE A 82 -6.39 -7.48 14.39
CA PHE A 82 -5.80 -8.81 14.57
C PHE A 82 -5.25 -9.37 13.26
N ILE A 83 -6.01 -9.29 12.17
CA ILE A 83 -5.54 -9.71 10.84
C ILE A 83 -4.35 -8.85 10.40
N GLY A 84 -4.37 -7.54 10.64
CA GLY A 84 -3.25 -6.66 10.30
C GLY A 84 -1.94 -7.07 11.00
N ILE A 85 -2.02 -7.45 12.29
CA ILE A 85 -0.91 -8.00 13.07
C ILE A 85 -0.45 -9.35 12.50
N MET A 86 -1.37 -10.24 12.14
CA MET A 86 -1.03 -11.54 11.54
C MET A 86 -0.32 -11.37 10.19
N VAL A 87 -0.83 -10.48 9.33
CA VAL A 87 -0.21 -10.17 8.04
C VAL A 87 1.19 -9.59 8.26
N PHE A 88 1.40 -8.71 9.24
CA PHE A 88 2.73 -8.23 9.62
C PHE A 88 3.67 -9.40 9.98
N GLY A 89 3.25 -10.29 10.87
CA GLY A 89 4.07 -11.45 11.28
C GLY A 89 4.40 -12.37 10.11
N ALA A 90 3.40 -12.66 9.27
CA ALA A 90 3.58 -13.44 8.05
C ALA A 90 4.53 -12.75 7.06
N TRP A 91 4.44 -11.42 6.93
CA TRP A 91 5.31 -10.65 6.04
C TRP A 91 6.77 -10.75 6.46
N ILE A 92 7.06 -10.58 7.75
CA ILE A 92 8.42 -10.73 8.28
C ILE A 92 8.93 -12.16 8.04
N TYR A 93 8.10 -13.17 8.26
CA TYR A 93 8.46 -14.57 8.05
C TYR A 93 8.71 -14.91 6.57
N LEU A 94 7.85 -14.45 5.67
CA LEU A 94 7.89 -14.73 4.22
C LEU A 94 8.84 -13.80 3.44
N THR A 95 9.52 -12.88 4.11
CA THR A 95 10.57 -12.04 3.52
C THR A 95 11.97 -12.46 3.99
N GLN A 96 12.08 -13.57 4.73
CA GLN A 96 13.36 -14.15 5.10
C GLN A 96 14.04 -14.84 3.91
N PRO A 97 15.38 -15.04 3.93
CA PRO A 97 16.13 -15.63 2.82
C PRO A 97 15.64 -17.02 2.36
N TRP A 98 14.94 -17.77 3.21
CA TRP A 98 14.39 -19.08 2.84
C TRP A 98 13.13 -18.98 1.95
N ALA A 99 12.45 -17.83 1.96
CA ALA A 99 11.15 -17.62 1.32
C ALA A 99 11.22 -16.78 0.03
N VAL A 100 12.37 -16.15 -0.25
CA VAL A 100 12.59 -15.27 -1.42
C VAL A 100 13.78 -15.74 -2.24
N MET A 101 13.70 -15.63 -3.57
CA MET A 101 14.81 -15.99 -4.46
C MET A 101 15.96 -14.97 -4.40
N ASN A 102 15.62 -13.69 -4.23
CA ASN A 102 16.56 -12.59 -4.03
C ASN A 102 16.07 -11.75 -2.86
N MET A 103 17.00 -11.29 -2.02
CA MET A 103 16.62 -10.38 -0.94
C MET A 103 16.14 -9.05 -1.51
N PRO A 104 14.99 -8.52 -1.04
CA PRO A 104 14.59 -7.15 -1.25
C PRO A 104 15.76 -6.19 -1.02
N GLN A 105 16.08 -5.39 -2.04
CA GLN A 105 17.04 -4.30 -1.90
C GLN A 105 16.25 -3.03 -1.67
N GLY A 106 16.14 -2.62 -0.41
CA GLY A 106 15.61 -1.31 -0.07
C GLY A 106 16.44 -0.20 -0.73
N THR A 107 15.77 0.89 -1.07
CA THR A 107 16.38 2.06 -1.73
C THR A 107 16.77 3.13 -0.72
N PHE A 108 16.28 3.01 0.52
CA PHE A 108 16.48 4.02 1.54
C PHE A 108 17.73 3.79 2.37
N THR A 109 18.58 4.81 2.39
CA THR A 109 19.74 4.87 3.26
C THR A 109 19.60 6.09 4.17
N PRO A 110 19.12 5.95 5.43
CA PRO A 110 18.91 7.10 6.32
C PRO A 110 20.19 7.91 6.57
N GLN A 111 21.35 7.27 6.48
CA GLN A 111 22.67 7.89 6.64
C GLN A 111 23.00 8.87 5.50
N ALA A 112 22.31 8.79 4.37
CA ALA A 112 22.43 9.77 3.28
C ALA A 112 21.82 11.13 3.64
N ALA A 113 20.92 11.17 4.63
CA ALA A 113 20.36 12.42 5.14
C ALA A 113 21.21 13.00 6.27
N ALA A 114 21.25 14.34 6.34
CA ALA A 114 21.87 15.07 7.44
C ALA A 114 21.34 14.61 8.81
N ASP A 115 22.25 14.44 9.76
CA ASP A 115 21.95 14.00 11.11
C ASP A 115 20.94 14.92 11.83
N GLY A 116 20.21 14.36 12.80
CA GLY A 116 19.24 15.10 13.61
C GLY A 116 17.89 15.27 12.93
N LEU A 117 17.35 16.50 12.96
CA LEU A 117 15.97 16.80 12.53
C LEU A 117 15.66 16.39 11.08
N PRO A 118 16.54 16.60 10.08
CA PRO A 118 16.26 16.20 8.69
C PRO A 118 16.04 14.69 8.54
N ARG A 119 16.92 13.86 9.13
CA ARG A 119 16.75 12.40 9.13
C ARG A 119 15.46 11.97 9.83
N MET A 120 15.16 12.54 11.00
CA MET A 120 13.93 12.22 11.74
C MET A 120 12.68 12.59 10.95
N ALA A 121 12.69 13.74 10.27
CA ALA A 121 11.59 14.18 9.42
C ALA A 121 11.37 13.22 8.23
N LEU A 122 12.44 12.76 7.58
CA LEU A 122 12.34 11.80 6.47
C LEU A 122 11.79 10.44 6.92
N ILE A 123 12.25 9.94 8.07
CA ILE A 123 11.71 8.71 8.67
C ILE A 123 10.23 8.90 9.03
N ALA A 124 9.86 10.04 9.61
CA ALA A 124 8.47 10.34 9.94
C ALA A 124 7.57 10.43 8.70
N VAL A 125 8.04 11.08 7.62
CA VAL A 125 7.32 11.13 6.34
C VAL A 125 7.16 9.74 5.74
N ARG A 126 8.19 8.88 5.84
CA ARG A 126 8.12 7.48 5.39
C ARG A 126 7.13 6.66 6.18
N LEU A 127 7.18 6.74 7.51
CA LEU A 127 6.25 6.03 8.37
C LEU A 127 4.80 6.49 8.16
N THR A 128 4.56 7.80 8.12
CA THR A 128 3.21 8.35 7.91
C THR A 128 2.69 8.09 6.50
N GLY A 129 3.52 8.21 5.48
CA GLY A 129 3.17 7.85 4.10
C GLY A 129 2.76 6.38 4.01
N ALA A 130 3.58 5.47 4.53
CA ALA A 130 3.31 4.03 4.49
C ALA A 130 2.11 3.60 5.35
N ALA A 131 1.90 4.20 6.52
CA ALA A 131 0.83 3.79 7.43
C ALA A 131 -0.51 4.51 7.19
N LEU A 132 -0.52 5.69 6.55
CA LEU A 132 -1.74 6.49 6.39
C LEU A 132 -2.12 6.70 4.92
N VAL A 133 -1.18 7.07 4.05
CA VAL A 133 -1.49 7.40 2.65
C VAL A 133 -1.62 6.13 1.82
N VAL A 134 -0.62 5.25 1.88
CA VAL A 134 -0.55 4.02 1.08
C VAL A 134 -1.77 3.11 1.31
N PRO A 135 -2.22 2.83 2.55
CA PRO A 135 -3.39 1.98 2.74
C PRO A 135 -4.65 2.59 2.14
N ILE A 136 -4.84 3.90 2.21
CA ILE A 136 -6.04 4.54 1.65
C ILE A 136 -6.04 4.42 0.12
N ILE A 137 -4.93 4.79 -0.55
CA ILE A 137 -4.87 4.76 -2.02
C ILE A 137 -4.94 3.34 -2.56
N GLU A 138 -4.31 2.38 -1.88
CA GLU A 138 -4.31 0.99 -2.29
C GLU A 138 -5.69 0.38 -2.09
N GLU A 139 -6.32 0.55 -0.94
CA GLU A 139 -7.67 0.00 -0.73
C GLU A 139 -8.73 0.67 -1.62
N LEU A 140 -8.54 1.94 -2.02
CA LEU A 140 -9.34 2.56 -3.07
C LEU A 140 -9.15 1.83 -4.42
N PHE A 141 -7.92 1.55 -4.82
CA PHE A 141 -7.67 0.84 -6.07
C PHE A 141 -8.17 -0.62 -6.01
N TRP A 142 -7.80 -1.37 -4.98
CA TRP A 142 -8.08 -2.79 -4.86
C TRP A 142 -9.54 -3.08 -4.50
N ARG A 143 -10.06 -2.46 -3.43
CA ARG A 143 -11.35 -2.83 -2.82
C ARG A 143 -12.49 -1.98 -3.33
N SER A 144 -12.25 -0.71 -3.63
CA SER A 144 -13.28 0.11 -4.30
C SER A 144 -13.33 -0.19 -5.81
N PHE A 145 -12.21 -0.31 -6.51
CA PHE A 145 -12.23 -0.50 -7.97
C PHE A 145 -12.05 -1.95 -8.42
N LEU A 146 -10.82 -2.49 -8.38
CA LEU A 146 -10.43 -3.66 -9.16
C LEU A 146 -11.25 -4.91 -8.80
N ILE A 147 -11.47 -5.17 -7.51
CA ILE A 147 -12.20 -6.37 -7.07
C ILE A 147 -13.64 -6.41 -7.57
N ARG A 148 -14.29 -5.25 -7.72
CA ARG A 148 -15.65 -5.15 -8.28
C ARG A 148 -15.61 -5.07 -9.81
N TYR A 149 -14.59 -4.42 -10.39
CA TYR A 149 -14.42 -4.32 -11.83
C TYR A 149 -14.19 -5.67 -12.51
N LEU A 150 -13.45 -6.58 -11.86
CA LEU A 150 -13.28 -7.96 -12.32
C LEU A 150 -14.59 -8.77 -12.34
N GLN A 151 -15.63 -8.31 -11.63
CA GLN A 151 -16.94 -8.95 -11.61
C GLN A 151 -17.89 -8.29 -12.63
N LYS A 152 -17.87 -6.95 -12.71
CA LYS A 152 -18.72 -6.17 -13.61
C LYS A 152 -18.05 -4.83 -13.93
N THR A 153 -18.04 -4.43 -15.20
CA THR A 153 -17.43 -3.17 -15.66
C THR A 153 -18.09 -1.94 -15.07
N ASP A 154 -19.43 -1.96 -14.93
CA ASP A 154 -20.18 -1.04 -14.06
C ASP A 154 -20.06 -1.47 -12.60
N PHE A 155 -18.84 -1.40 -12.08
CA PHE A 155 -18.46 -1.90 -10.76
C PHE A 155 -19.16 -1.15 -9.62
N THR A 156 -19.58 0.10 -9.85
CA THR A 156 -20.32 0.93 -8.89
C THR A 156 -21.73 0.42 -8.61
N SER A 157 -22.28 -0.42 -9.50
CA SER A 157 -23.57 -1.08 -9.27
C SER A 157 -23.47 -2.24 -8.26
N LEU A 158 -22.26 -2.73 -7.95
CA LEU A 158 -22.06 -3.78 -6.97
C LEU A 158 -21.85 -3.18 -5.57
N PRO A 159 -22.56 -3.67 -4.54
CA PRO A 159 -22.36 -3.19 -3.18
C PRO A 159 -20.93 -3.49 -2.69
N VAL A 160 -20.42 -2.64 -1.81
CA VAL A 160 -19.14 -2.89 -1.11
C VAL A 160 -19.24 -4.21 -0.35
N GLY A 161 -18.20 -5.03 -0.43
CA GLY A 161 -18.16 -6.41 0.08
C GLY A 161 -18.54 -7.48 -0.95
N SER A 162 -19.08 -7.11 -2.11
CA SER A 162 -19.40 -8.06 -3.18
C SER A 162 -18.13 -8.70 -3.72
N ILE A 163 -18.09 -10.02 -3.74
CA ILE A 163 -16.92 -10.77 -4.19
C ILE A 163 -17.33 -12.08 -4.87
N SER A 164 -16.68 -12.40 -5.98
CA SER A 164 -16.73 -13.72 -6.61
C SER A 164 -15.42 -14.47 -6.35
N PRO A 165 -15.38 -15.81 -6.47
CA PRO A 165 -14.13 -16.55 -6.34
C PRO A 165 -13.04 -16.05 -7.31
N LEU A 166 -13.42 -15.72 -8.54
CA LEU A 166 -12.50 -15.16 -9.53
C LEU A 166 -11.92 -13.82 -9.05
N ALA A 167 -12.75 -12.91 -8.53
CA ALA A 167 -12.27 -11.63 -8.02
C ALA A 167 -11.43 -11.81 -6.75
N PHE A 168 -11.79 -12.74 -5.87
CA PHE A 168 -11.06 -13.03 -4.63
C PHE A 168 -9.62 -13.48 -4.90
N PHE A 169 -9.45 -14.50 -5.75
CA PHE A 169 -8.11 -15.02 -6.07
C PHE A 169 -7.39 -14.17 -7.10
N GLY A 170 -8.10 -13.66 -8.11
CA GLY A 170 -7.53 -12.83 -9.16
C GLY A 170 -6.90 -11.54 -8.62
N THR A 171 -7.61 -10.81 -7.74
CA THR A 171 -7.02 -9.61 -7.12
C THR A 171 -5.87 -9.94 -6.18
N ALA A 172 -5.93 -11.05 -5.43
CA ALA A 172 -4.83 -11.46 -4.56
C ALA A 172 -3.56 -11.79 -5.35
N ILE A 173 -3.70 -12.45 -6.52
CA ILE A 173 -2.57 -12.74 -7.42
C ILE A 173 -1.98 -11.44 -7.99
N ILE A 174 -2.82 -10.53 -8.51
CA ILE A 174 -2.32 -9.26 -9.08
C ILE A 174 -1.66 -8.41 -8.00
N PHE A 175 -2.23 -8.36 -6.78
CA PHE A 175 -1.63 -7.72 -5.61
C PHE A 175 -0.27 -8.32 -5.26
N ALA A 176 -0.14 -9.65 -5.30
CA ALA A 176 1.12 -10.33 -5.04
C ALA A 176 2.23 -9.93 -6.01
N LEU A 177 1.90 -9.74 -7.28
CA LEU A 177 2.86 -9.39 -8.34
C LEU A 177 3.39 -7.95 -8.24
N GLU A 178 2.67 -7.06 -7.54
CA GLU A 178 3.14 -5.71 -7.25
C GLU A 178 4.31 -5.72 -6.24
N HIS A 179 4.38 -6.76 -5.40
CA HIS A 179 5.27 -6.81 -4.26
C HIS A 179 6.52 -7.64 -4.55
N GLN A 180 7.66 -7.22 -4.00
CA GLN A 180 8.92 -7.96 -4.13
C GLN A 180 8.83 -9.37 -3.51
N SER A 181 8.12 -9.51 -2.37
CA SER A 181 7.78 -10.82 -1.81
C SER A 181 6.39 -11.24 -2.29
N VAL A 182 6.35 -12.01 -3.39
CA VAL A 182 5.11 -12.51 -3.99
C VAL A 182 4.29 -13.34 -2.98
N ALA A 183 4.96 -14.18 -2.18
CA ALA A 183 4.26 -15.00 -1.19
C ALA A 183 3.60 -14.15 -0.08
N ALA A 184 4.32 -13.15 0.44
CA ALA A 184 3.77 -12.24 1.44
C ALA A 184 2.62 -11.40 0.87
N GLY A 185 2.80 -10.86 -0.35
CA GLY A 185 1.79 -10.10 -1.06
C GLY A 185 0.52 -10.93 -1.33
N PHE A 186 0.66 -12.19 -1.76
CA PHE A 186 -0.49 -13.06 -1.98
C PHE A 186 -1.29 -13.30 -0.70
N LEU A 187 -0.60 -13.62 0.41
CA LEU A 187 -1.25 -13.84 1.71
C LEU A 187 -1.95 -12.57 2.20
N ALA A 188 -1.32 -11.40 2.08
CA ALA A 188 -1.92 -10.12 2.42
C ALA A 188 -3.17 -9.83 1.57
N GLY A 189 -3.07 -10.05 0.25
CA GLY A 189 -4.18 -9.93 -0.69
C GLY A 189 -5.39 -10.77 -0.31
N LEU A 190 -5.17 -12.05 0.05
CA LEU A 190 -6.22 -12.94 0.55
C LEU A 190 -6.83 -12.44 1.87
N ALA A 191 -5.99 -12.03 2.82
CA ALA A 191 -6.41 -11.57 4.14
C ALA A 191 -7.29 -10.31 4.07
N TYR A 192 -6.88 -9.32 3.27
CA TYR A 192 -7.65 -8.09 3.09
C TYR A 192 -8.92 -8.32 2.26
N ASN A 193 -8.91 -9.26 1.30
CA ASN A 193 -10.13 -9.69 0.61
C ASN A 193 -11.12 -10.41 1.55
N PHE A 194 -10.61 -11.19 2.51
CA PHE A 194 -11.43 -11.79 3.55
C PHE A 194 -12.09 -10.71 4.43
N ILE A 195 -11.36 -9.68 4.87
CA ILE A 195 -11.94 -8.56 5.63
C ILE A 195 -13.00 -7.85 4.80
N TYR A 196 -12.71 -7.58 3.53
CA TYR A 196 -13.63 -6.91 2.61
C TYR A 196 -14.96 -7.66 2.50
N TRP A 197 -14.90 -8.97 2.25
CA TRP A 197 -16.06 -9.85 2.19
C TRP A 197 -16.81 -9.93 3.53
N ARG A 198 -16.07 -10.10 4.63
CA ARG A 198 -16.64 -10.38 5.95
C ARG A 198 -17.31 -9.16 6.59
N THR A 199 -16.78 -7.97 6.32
CA THR A 199 -17.22 -6.71 6.95
C THR A 199 -18.05 -5.83 6.02
N GLY A 200 -17.91 -6.00 4.70
CA GLY A 200 -18.50 -5.10 3.71
C GLY A 200 -17.98 -3.67 3.81
N SER A 201 -16.75 -3.46 4.31
CA SER A 201 -16.23 -2.13 4.62
C SER A 201 -14.79 -1.94 4.12
N ILE A 202 -14.60 -0.90 3.30
CA ILE A 202 -13.27 -0.47 2.85
C ILE A 202 -12.49 0.14 4.01
N ALA A 203 -13.17 0.84 4.93
CA ALA A 203 -12.51 1.43 6.10
C ALA A 203 -11.85 0.35 6.99
N GLN A 204 -12.49 -0.82 7.10
CA GLN A 204 -11.93 -1.95 7.84
C GLN A 204 -10.70 -2.57 7.15
N CYS A 205 -10.70 -2.66 5.81
CA CYS A 205 -9.51 -3.04 5.04
C CYS A 205 -8.38 -2.02 5.23
N ILE A 206 -8.69 -0.72 5.15
CA ILE A 206 -7.72 0.37 5.39
C ILE A 206 -7.12 0.24 6.78
N LEU A 207 -7.93 -0.01 7.82
CA LEU A 207 -7.44 -0.19 9.19
C LEU A 207 -6.47 -1.37 9.29
N SER A 208 -6.85 -2.53 8.75
CA SER A 208 -6.00 -3.73 8.80
C SER A 208 -4.66 -3.51 8.10
N HIS A 209 -4.71 -2.92 6.90
CA HIS A 209 -3.52 -2.62 6.11
C HIS A 209 -2.65 -1.52 6.78
N ALA A 210 -3.26 -0.47 7.32
CA ALA A 210 -2.55 0.56 8.08
C ALA A 210 -1.83 -0.02 9.31
N VAL A 211 -2.45 -0.97 10.03
CA VAL A 211 -1.82 -1.68 11.15
C VAL A 211 -0.62 -2.49 10.66
N THR A 212 -0.75 -3.24 9.56
CA THR A 212 0.37 -3.98 8.97
C THR A 212 1.53 -3.04 8.64
N ASN A 213 1.27 -1.94 7.94
CA ASN A 213 2.32 -1.01 7.50
C ASN A 213 2.94 -0.23 8.65
N LEU A 214 2.15 0.15 9.66
CA LEU A 214 2.66 0.77 10.88
C LEU A 214 3.63 -0.16 11.60
N LEU A 215 3.25 -1.42 11.81
CA LEU A 215 4.10 -2.40 12.49
C LEU A 215 5.36 -2.72 11.68
N LEU A 216 5.25 -2.85 10.36
CA LEU A 216 6.42 -2.99 9.47
C LEU A 216 7.35 -1.77 9.61
N GLY A 217 6.80 -0.55 9.54
CA GLY A 217 7.60 0.67 9.68
C GLY A 217 8.28 0.79 11.05
N LEU A 218 7.58 0.46 12.14
CA LEU A 218 8.16 0.42 13.49
C LEU A 218 9.25 -0.66 13.60
N TYR A 219 9.04 -1.83 13.00
CA TYR A 219 10.04 -2.89 12.94
C TYR A 219 11.31 -2.43 12.19
N VAL A 220 11.15 -1.74 11.05
CA VAL A 220 12.28 -1.17 10.29
C VAL A 220 13.09 -0.20 11.13
N ILE A 221 12.42 0.72 11.83
CA ILE A 221 13.08 1.73 12.66
C ILE A 221 13.78 1.07 13.86
N TRP A 222 13.12 0.13 14.54
CA TRP A 222 13.63 -0.48 15.77
C TRP A 222 14.83 -1.40 15.53
N TYR A 223 14.80 -2.18 14.45
CA TYR A 223 15.84 -3.15 14.12
C TYR A 223 16.81 -2.67 13.03
N GLU A 224 16.70 -1.40 12.62
CA GLU A 224 17.50 -0.81 11.54
C GLU A 224 17.47 -1.63 10.23
N ARG A 225 16.32 -2.26 9.96
CA ARG A 225 16.12 -3.11 8.78
C ARG A 225 15.68 -2.27 7.59
N TRP A 226 16.52 -1.32 7.19
CA TRP A 226 16.22 -0.32 6.14
C TRP A 226 15.98 -0.94 4.75
N TRP A 227 16.40 -2.17 4.52
CA TRP A 227 16.15 -2.91 3.27
C TRP A 227 14.65 -3.17 2.96
N PHE A 228 13.74 -2.96 3.91
CA PHE A 228 12.29 -3.01 3.69
C PHE A 228 11.76 -1.70 3.09
N TRP A 229 12.62 -0.68 2.92
CA TRP A 229 12.28 0.72 2.72
C TRP A 229 13.08 1.35 1.57
#